data_AF-A0A418W8H0-F1
#
_entry.id   AF-A0A418W8H0-F1
#
_cell.length_a   1.000
_cell.length_b   1.000
_cell.length_c   1.000
_cell.angle_alpha   90.00
_cell.angle_beta   90.00
_cell.angle_gamma   90.00
#
_symmetry.space_group_name_H-M   'P 1'
#
loop_
_entity.id
_entity.type
_entity.pdbx_description
1 polymer ?
#
loop_
_entity_poly.entity_id
_entity_poly.type
_entity_poly.pdbx_seq_one_letter_code
_entity_poly.pdbx_strand_id
1 'polypeptide(L)'
;MLRSALVRAVAVAAVLLAMVAFGAARAEEGPRTGRYKVYLVQLTTASYVYDLILLDGGRYEVREFDNSLKSQGEYRYEPAEQRVRWLSGLNYDMGRGGTFSVKESGAHYILMGSKVYAINGE
;
A
#
# COMPACT_ATOMS: atom_id res chain seq x y z
N MET A 1 -13.85 54.00 -15.70
CA MET A 1 -13.69 53.31 -14.40
C MET A 1 -13.96 51.79 -14.45
N LEU A 2 -14.26 51.18 -15.60
CA LEU A 2 -14.54 49.72 -15.70
C LEU A 2 -13.32 48.80 -15.87
N ARG A 3 -12.13 49.33 -16.18
CA ARG A 3 -10.93 48.51 -16.44
C ARG A 3 -10.26 47.97 -15.15
N SER A 4 -10.55 48.57 -14.00
CA SER A 4 -9.87 48.28 -12.73
C SER A 4 -10.47 47.11 -11.94
N ALA A 5 -11.74 46.77 -12.19
CA ALA A 5 -12.42 45.64 -11.52
C ALA A 5 -12.02 44.29 -12.14
N LEU A 6 -11.84 44.25 -13.47
CA LEU A 6 -11.50 43.02 -14.19
C LEU A 6 -10.06 42.55 -13.87
N VAL A 7 -9.11 43.49 -13.73
CA VAL A 7 -7.71 43.17 -13.38
C VAL A 7 -7.59 42.62 -11.95
N ARG A 8 -8.45 43.08 -11.02
CA ARG A 8 -8.45 42.59 -9.63
C ARG A 8 -9.10 41.21 -9.49
N ALA A 9 -10.13 40.90 -10.27
CA ALA A 9 -10.78 39.58 -10.24
C ALA A 9 -9.87 38.45 -10.76
N VAL A 10 -9.04 38.73 -11.78
CA VAL A 10 -8.09 37.75 -12.33
C VAL A 10 -6.92 37.49 -11.37
N ALA A 11 -6.46 38.50 -10.63
CA ALA A 11 -5.37 38.35 -9.66
C ALA A 11 -5.78 37.51 -8.43
N VAL A 12 -7.03 37.62 -7.97
CA VAL A 12 -7.53 36.83 -6.82
C VAL A 12 -7.73 35.35 -7.20
N ALA A 13 -8.16 35.06 -8.42
CA ALA A 13 -8.29 33.69 -8.90
C ALA A 13 -6.94 32.97 -9.05
N ALA A 14 -5.89 33.66 -9.48
CA ALA A 14 -4.55 33.08 -9.62
C ALA A 14 -3.87 32.77 -8.26
N VAL A 15 -4.14 33.56 -7.22
CA VAL A 15 -3.60 33.32 -5.87
C VAL A 15 -4.34 32.19 -5.16
N LEU A 16 -5.65 32.02 -5.38
CA LEU A 16 -6.42 30.90 -4.82
C LEU A 16 -6.11 29.56 -5.48
N LEU A 17 -5.76 29.54 -6.78
CA LEU A 17 -5.31 28.32 -7.47
C LEU A 17 -3.88 27.90 -7.10
N ALA A 18 -3.04 28.83 -6.63
CA ALA A 18 -1.66 28.53 -6.20
C ALA A 18 -1.56 27.90 -4.81
N MET A 19 -2.60 28.03 -3.95
CA MET A 19 -2.58 27.47 -2.59
C MET A 19 -3.13 26.04 -2.49
N VAL A 20 -3.76 25.50 -3.54
CA VAL A 20 -4.21 24.09 -3.57
C VAL A 20 -3.08 23.15 -4.06
N ALA A 21 -1.97 23.69 -4.57
CA ALA A 21 -0.90 22.92 -5.22
C ALA A 21 0.31 22.59 -4.32
N PHE A 22 0.27 22.91 -3.02
CA PHE A 22 1.38 22.65 -2.09
C PHE A 22 1.19 21.43 -1.16
N GLY A 23 0.16 20.61 -1.42
CA GLY A 23 0.01 19.27 -0.86
C GLY A 23 0.40 18.16 -1.84
N ALA A 24 1.30 18.43 -2.79
CA ALA A 24 1.80 17.41 -3.71
C ALA A 24 2.72 16.44 -2.93
N ALA A 25 2.10 15.38 -2.45
CA ALA A 25 2.62 14.03 -2.60
C ALA A 25 4.08 13.84 -2.15
N ARG A 26 4.27 13.57 -0.85
CA ARG A 26 4.84 12.24 -0.63
C ARG A 26 3.76 11.30 -1.12
N ALA A 27 3.92 10.75 -2.32
CA ALA A 27 3.14 9.59 -2.72
C ALA A 27 3.18 8.67 -1.50
N GLU A 28 2.03 8.48 -0.83
CA GLU A 28 1.96 7.56 0.30
C GLU A 28 2.52 6.26 -0.23
N GLU A 29 3.72 5.94 0.24
CA GLU A 29 4.55 4.93 -0.39
C GLU A 29 3.76 3.64 -0.31
N GLY A 30 3.39 3.06 -1.45
CA GLY A 30 2.60 1.85 -1.45
C GLY A 30 3.43 0.64 -1.02
N PRO A 31 2.80 -0.54 -0.92
CA PRO A 31 3.57 -1.77 -0.91
C PRO A 31 4.44 -1.84 -2.17
N ARG A 32 5.72 -2.14 -1.97
CA ARG A 32 6.68 -2.36 -3.04
C ARG A 32 6.32 -3.63 -3.80
N THR A 33 6.55 -3.68 -5.10
CA THR A 33 6.54 -4.96 -5.81
C THR A 33 7.73 -5.81 -5.38
N GLY A 34 7.57 -7.13 -5.41
CA GLY A 34 8.58 -8.08 -4.97
C GLY A 34 8.11 -9.00 -3.86
N ARG A 35 9.06 -9.73 -3.28
CA ARG A 35 8.80 -10.82 -2.34
C ARG A 35 8.66 -10.30 -0.91
N TYR A 36 7.62 -10.74 -0.24
CA TYR A 36 7.36 -10.55 1.18
C TYR A 36 7.32 -11.92 1.85
N LYS A 37 7.98 -12.04 3.00
CA LYS A 37 7.82 -13.21 3.86
C LYS A 37 6.63 -13.00 4.78
N VAL A 38 5.68 -13.93 4.77
CA VAL A 38 4.52 -13.89 5.66
C VAL A 38 4.80 -14.69 6.92
N TYR A 39 4.58 -14.05 8.07
CA TYR A 39 4.78 -14.63 9.39
C TYR A 39 3.47 -14.68 10.17
N LEU A 40 3.31 -15.76 10.95
CA LEU A 40 2.30 -15.88 11.98
C LEU A 40 2.98 -15.70 13.35
N VAL A 41 2.54 -14.70 14.11
CA VAL A 41 2.97 -14.45 15.49
C VAL A 41 2.14 -15.29 16.46
N GLN A 42 2.83 -16.12 17.21
CA GLN A 42 2.32 -16.81 18.39
C GLN A 42 2.95 -16.19 19.63
N LEU A 43 2.53 -16.62 20.83
CA LEU A 43 2.82 -15.97 22.13
C LEU A 43 4.23 -15.37 22.25
N THR A 44 5.26 -16.12 21.86
CA THR A 44 6.66 -15.68 21.95
C THR A 44 7.47 -15.91 20.67
N THR A 45 6.84 -16.39 19.60
CA THR A 45 7.52 -16.83 18.37
C THR A 45 6.82 -16.32 17.13
N ALA A 46 7.60 -16.04 16.07
CA ALA A 46 7.08 -15.76 14.74
C ALA A 46 7.48 -16.90 13.81
N SER A 47 6.49 -17.57 13.22
CA SER A 47 6.70 -18.67 12.29
C SER A 47 6.49 -18.20 10.87
N TYR A 48 7.47 -18.44 9.99
CA TYR A 48 7.34 -18.20 8.57
C TYR A 48 6.31 -19.17 7.97
N VAL A 49 5.40 -18.66 7.13
CA VAL A 49 4.26 -19.42 6.61
C VAL A 49 4.36 -19.65 5.10
N TYR A 50 4.60 -18.58 4.33
CA TYR A 50 4.71 -18.62 2.87
C TYR A 50 5.28 -17.30 2.33
N ASP A 51 5.67 -17.32 1.06
CA ASP A 51 6.09 -16.13 0.33
C ASP A 51 4.89 -15.50 -0.38
N LEU A 52 4.73 -14.19 -0.20
CA LEU A 52 3.77 -13.34 -0.90
C LEU A 52 4.57 -12.50 -1.90
N ILE A 53 4.29 -12.63 -3.19
CA ILE A 53 4.98 -11.85 -4.22
C ILE A 53 4.00 -10.86 -4.80
N LEU A 54 4.24 -9.57 -4.57
CA LEU A 54 3.47 -8.50 -5.18
C LEU A 54 4.04 -8.18 -6.56
N LEU A 55 3.18 -8.18 -7.57
CA LEU A 55 3.52 -7.96 -8.96
C LEU A 55 2.94 -6.64 -9.44
N ASP A 56 3.51 -6.10 -10.52
CA ASP A 56 2.96 -4.93 -11.18
C ASP A 56 1.51 -5.15 -11.63
N GLY A 57 0.74 -4.06 -11.60
CA GLY A 57 -0.66 -4.06 -11.99
C GLY A 57 -1.62 -4.58 -10.91
N GLY A 58 -1.20 -4.64 -9.64
CA GLY A 58 -2.09 -5.05 -8.54
C GLY A 58 -2.35 -6.56 -8.51
N ARG A 59 -1.40 -7.38 -8.97
CA ARG A 59 -1.49 -8.84 -8.92
C ARG A 59 -0.57 -9.39 -7.85
N TYR A 60 -0.84 -10.57 -7.33
CA TYR A 60 0.05 -11.24 -6.40
C TYR A 60 0.09 -12.75 -6.61
N GLU A 61 1.17 -13.35 -6.14
CA GLU A 61 1.31 -14.81 -6.00
C GLU A 61 1.55 -15.18 -4.54
N VAL A 62 1.10 -16.37 -4.16
CA VAL A 62 1.51 -17.05 -2.93
C VAL A 62 2.30 -18.28 -3.32
N ARG A 63 3.50 -18.42 -2.76
CA ARG A 63 4.38 -19.57 -2.99
C ARG A 63 4.74 -20.27 -1.70
N GLU A 64 4.87 -21.59 -1.78
CA GLU A 64 5.34 -22.40 -0.66
C GLU A 64 6.87 -22.34 -0.50
N PHE A 65 7.38 -23.02 0.53
CA PHE A 65 8.81 -23.05 0.87
C PHE A 65 9.69 -23.61 -0.26
N ASP A 66 9.15 -24.53 -1.07
CA ASP A 66 9.79 -25.12 -2.24
C ASP A 66 9.63 -24.26 -3.51
N ASN A 67 9.09 -23.04 -3.36
CA ASN A 67 8.79 -22.09 -4.43
C ASN A 67 7.68 -22.56 -5.41
N SER A 68 6.94 -23.63 -5.09
CA SER A 68 5.74 -24.02 -5.82
C SER A 68 4.65 -22.96 -5.70
N LEU A 69 3.90 -22.76 -6.79
CA LEU A 69 2.79 -21.80 -6.82
C LEU A 69 1.59 -22.38 -6.08
N LYS A 70 1.17 -21.72 -5.00
CA LYS A 70 0.01 -22.12 -4.19
C LYS A 70 -1.26 -21.40 -4.58
N SER A 71 -1.16 -20.11 -4.89
CA SER A 71 -2.32 -19.27 -5.25
C SER A 71 -1.86 -18.03 -6.02
N GLN A 72 -2.78 -17.43 -6.77
CA GLN A 72 -2.63 -16.12 -7.39
C GLN A 72 -3.89 -15.31 -7.12
N GLY A 73 -3.76 -13.99 -7.16
CA GLY A 73 -4.92 -13.11 -7.05
C GLY A 73 -4.59 -11.65 -7.33
N GLU A 74 -5.54 -10.80 -6.99
CA GLU A 74 -5.46 -9.36 -7.18
C GLU A 74 -5.53 -8.63 -5.85
N TYR A 75 -4.90 -7.46 -5.79
CA TYR A 75 -4.91 -6.57 -4.65
C TYR A 75 -4.99 -5.12 -5.10
N ARG A 76 -5.41 -4.26 -4.19
CA ARG A 76 -5.42 -2.81 -4.33
C ARG A 76 -4.81 -2.18 -3.09
N TYR A 77 -3.98 -1.18 -3.29
CA TYR A 77 -3.56 -0.29 -2.21
C TYR A 77 -4.51 0.92 -2.16
N GLU A 78 -5.03 1.21 -0.97
CA GLU A 78 -5.91 2.34 -0.65
C GLU A 78 -5.09 3.34 0.18
N PRO A 79 -4.48 4.37 -0.45
CA PRO A 79 -3.53 5.26 0.22
C PRO A 79 -4.12 5.99 1.42
N ALA A 80 -5.33 6.54 1.26
CA ALA A 80 -6.03 7.29 2.30
C ALA A 80 -6.26 6.49 3.61
N GLU A 81 -6.29 5.15 3.53
CA GLU A 81 -6.42 4.25 4.69
C GLU A 81 -5.10 3.55 5.04
N GLN A 82 -4.05 3.79 4.25
CA GLN A 82 -2.80 3.05 4.24
C GLN A 82 -3.06 1.55 4.29
N ARG A 83 -3.92 1.06 3.40
CA ARG A 83 -4.45 -0.31 3.47
C ARG A 83 -4.27 -1.08 2.19
N VAL A 84 -3.83 -2.32 2.31
CA VAL A 84 -3.87 -3.32 1.23
C VAL A 84 -5.16 -4.12 1.35
N ARG A 85 -5.99 -4.01 0.31
CA ARG A 85 -7.21 -4.79 0.11
C ARG A 85 -6.93 -5.90 -0.90
N TRP A 86 -7.16 -7.14 -0.50
CA TRP A 86 -7.13 -8.29 -1.42
C TRP A 86 -8.49 -8.39 -2.13
N LEU A 87 -8.47 -8.63 -3.43
CA LEU A 87 -9.67 -8.66 -4.27
C LEU A 87 -10.03 -10.09 -4.70
N SER A 88 -9.05 -11.01 -4.70
CA SER A 88 -9.23 -12.42 -5.05
C SER A 88 -8.08 -13.28 -4.50
N GLY A 89 -8.19 -14.59 -4.62
CA GLY A 89 -7.16 -15.58 -4.25
C GLY A 89 -7.07 -15.84 -2.75
N LEU A 90 -6.05 -16.59 -2.34
CA LEU A 90 -5.93 -17.14 -0.97
C LEU A 90 -6.08 -16.07 0.13
N ASN A 91 -5.47 -14.89 -0.04
CA ASN A 91 -5.54 -13.85 1.00
C ASN A 91 -6.96 -13.28 1.14
N TYR A 92 -7.71 -13.18 0.03
CA TYR A 92 -9.12 -12.78 0.07
C TYR A 92 -9.98 -13.88 0.71
N ASP A 93 -9.81 -15.14 0.30
CA ASP A 93 -10.60 -16.28 0.80
C ASP A 93 -10.41 -16.51 2.31
N MET A 94 -9.19 -16.24 2.81
CA MET A 94 -8.87 -16.31 4.23
C MET A 94 -9.34 -15.07 5.03
N GLY A 95 -10.01 -14.10 4.39
CA GLY A 95 -10.43 -12.85 5.01
C GLY A 95 -9.24 -12.02 5.51
N ARG A 96 -8.05 -12.19 4.93
CA ARG A 96 -6.89 -11.36 5.24
C ARG A 96 -7.12 -9.98 4.63
N GLY A 97 -6.53 -8.97 5.25
CA GLY A 97 -6.55 -7.58 4.83
C GLY A 97 -5.64 -6.82 5.76
N GLY A 98 -4.99 -5.75 5.31
CA GLY A 98 -3.96 -5.21 6.18
C GLY A 98 -3.50 -3.79 5.99
N THR A 99 -3.20 -3.16 7.11
CA THR A 99 -2.56 -1.85 7.17
C THR A 99 -1.12 -1.99 6.67
N PHE A 100 -0.76 -1.11 5.75
CA PHE A 100 0.57 -0.95 5.22
C PHE A 100 1.35 0.06 6.06
N SER A 101 2.63 -0.20 6.26
CA SER A 101 3.55 0.78 6.86
C SER A 101 4.98 0.57 6.37
N VAL A 102 5.76 1.64 6.34
CA VAL A 102 7.22 1.60 6.15
C VAL A 102 7.87 1.85 7.51
N LYS A 103 8.78 0.97 7.94
CA LYS A 103 9.57 1.19 9.18
C LYS A 103 10.77 2.08 8.89
N GLU A 104 11.38 2.65 9.93
CA GLU A 104 12.56 3.52 9.81
C GLU A 104 13.73 2.86 9.05
N SER A 105 13.81 1.54 9.04
CA SER A 105 14.80 0.77 8.27
C SER A 105 14.52 0.71 6.76
N GLY A 106 13.44 1.30 6.27
CA GLY A 106 13.00 1.20 4.87
C GLY A 106 12.23 -0.08 4.54
N ALA A 107 12.11 -1.02 5.49
CA ALA A 107 11.36 -2.25 5.27
C ALA A 107 9.84 -1.98 5.19
N HIS A 108 9.20 -2.56 4.18
CA HIS A 108 7.76 -2.44 3.92
C HIS A 108 7.01 -3.57 4.64
N TYR A 109 5.96 -3.23 5.39
CA TYR A 109 5.16 -4.16 6.17
C TYR A 109 3.68 -4.08 5.80
N ILE A 110 3.01 -5.24 5.80
CA ILE A 110 1.56 -5.36 5.68
C ILE A 110 1.05 -6.18 6.86
N LEU A 111 0.27 -5.57 7.77
CA LEU A 111 -0.37 -6.27 8.89
C LEU A 111 -1.66 -6.93 8.42
N MET A 112 -1.60 -8.18 7.98
CA MET A 112 -2.68 -8.92 7.32
C MET A 112 -3.75 -9.50 8.27
N GLY A 113 -3.60 -9.25 9.57
CA GLY A 113 -4.48 -9.69 10.65
C GLY A 113 -3.81 -9.48 12.00
N SER A 114 -4.50 -9.73 13.11
CA SER A 114 -3.98 -9.46 14.47
C SER A 114 -2.69 -10.19 14.82
N LYS A 115 -2.38 -11.30 14.13
CA LYS A 115 -1.20 -12.13 14.33
C LYS A 115 -0.46 -12.44 13.04
N VAL A 116 -0.82 -11.84 11.92
CA VAL A 116 -0.23 -12.18 10.61
C VAL A 116 0.33 -10.92 9.98
N TYR A 117 1.59 -10.94 9.59
CA TYR A 117 2.20 -9.83 8.88
C TYR A 117 3.07 -10.32 7.72
N ALA A 118 3.16 -9.51 6.68
CA ALA A 118 4.09 -9.66 5.58
C ALA A 118 5.18 -8.60 5.71
N ILE A 119 6.44 -9.00 5.54
CA ILE A 119 7.58 -8.07 5.51
C ILE A 119 8.36 -8.29 4.22
N ASN A 120 8.66 -7.20 3.51
CA ASN A 120 9.65 -7.23 2.45
C ASN A 120 11.03 -7.19 3.10
N GLY A 121 11.76 -8.30 3.01
CA GLY A 121 13.19 -8.30 3.25
C GLY A 121 13.83 -7.91 1.93
N GLU A 122 14.42 -6.72 1.86
CA GLU A 122 15.29 -6.35 0.75
C GLU A 122 16.38 -7.39 0.50
#